data_AF-A0A820AN52-F1
#
_entry.id   AF-A0A820AN52-F1
#
_cell.length_a   1.000
_cell.length_b   1.000
_cell.length_c   1.000
_cell.angle_alpha   90.00
_cell.angle_beta   90.00
_cell.angle_gamma   90.00
#
_symmetry.space_group_name_H-M   'P 1'
#
loop_
_entity.id
_entity.type
_entity.pdbx_description
1 polymer ?
#
loop_
_entity_poly.entity_id
_entity_poly.type
_entity_poly.pdbx_seq_one_letter_code
_entity_poly.pdbx_strand_id
1 'polypeptide(L)'
;MFLARLQICYTPGGSLTVDEQPIPTRGRCNFRQYIPSKPGKYGLRIFWCCDSVTAYPLNGEVYLGRQPEAASAAEDKNRICNL
;
A
#
# COMPACT_ATOMS: atom_id res chain seq x y z
N MET A 1 -12.47 1.03 -12.18
CA MET A 1 -11.10 1.15 -11.63
C MET A 1 -10.95 0.16 -10.49
N PHE A 2 -9.83 -0.55 -10.42
CA PHE A 2 -9.59 -1.78 -9.65
C PHE A 2 -9.97 -1.76 -8.16
N LEU A 3 -9.52 -0.76 -7.38
CA LEU A 3 -9.69 -0.73 -5.92
C LEU A 3 -11.17 -0.75 -5.48
N ALA A 4 -12.03 0.00 -6.18
CA ALA A 4 -13.46 0.05 -5.85
C ALA A 4 -14.17 -1.31 -6.00
N ARG A 5 -13.63 -2.25 -6.80
CA ARG A 5 -14.20 -3.60 -6.94
C ARG A 5 -13.83 -4.50 -5.75
N LEU A 6 -12.65 -4.31 -5.16
CA LEU A 6 -12.17 -5.13 -4.05
C LEU A 6 -13.13 -5.07 -2.85
N GLN A 7 -13.57 -3.87 -2.49
CA GLN A 7 -14.48 -3.64 -1.36
C GLN A 7 -15.89 -4.17 -1.61
N ILE A 8 -16.34 -4.21 -2.86
CA ILE A 8 -17.68 -4.72 -3.23
C ILE A 8 -17.69 -6.25 -3.26
N CYS A 9 -16.56 -6.86 -3.64
CA CYS A 9 -16.45 -8.31 -3.81
C CYS A 9 -16.20 -9.07 -2.50
N TYR A 10 -15.86 -8.39 -1.40
CA TYR A 10 -15.45 -9.04 -0.16
C TYR A 10 -15.81 -8.21 1.08
N THR A 11 -16.33 -8.88 2.09
CA THR A 11 -16.60 -8.29 3.41
C THR A 11 -15.49 -8.73 4.38
N PRO A 12 -14.70 -7.80 4.94
CA PRO A 12 -13.59 -8.15 5.83
C PRO A 12 -14.04 -8.64 7.21
N GLY A 13 -13.13 -9.34 7.90
CA GLY A 13 -13.31 -9.73 9.29
C GLY A 13 -13.09 -8.58 10.28
N GLY A 14 -13.03 -8.91 11.57
CA GLY A 14 -12.87 -7.91 12.64
C GLY A 14 -11.48 -7.29 12.77
N SER A 15 -10.49 -7.78 12.01
CA SER A 15 -9.09 -7.39 12.13
C SER A 15 -8.47 -7.12 10.76
N LEU A 16 -7.93 -5.92 10.58
CA LEU A 16 -7.24 -5.49 9.37
C LEU A 16 -5.75 -5.32 9.62
N THR A 17 -4.95 -5.49 8.58
CA THR A 17 -3.51 -5.26 8.60
C THR A 17 -3.10 -4.28 7.51
N VAL A 18 -2.13 -3.42 7.85
CA VAL A 18 -1.49 -2.53 6.88
C VAL A 18 -0.06 -3.00 6.67
N ASP A 19 0.30 -3.28 5.42
CA ASP A 19 1.65 -3.69 5.06
C ASP A 19 2.14 -3.00 3.78
N GLU A 20 3.46 -3.04 3.61
CA GLU A 20 4.20 -2.42 2.53
C GLU A 20 4.69 -3.47 1.55
N GLN A 21 4.21 -3.39 0.31
CA GLN A 21 4.65 -4.23 -0.79
C GLN A 21 5.64 -3.47 -1.70
N PRO A 22 6.91 -3.90 -1.77
CA PRO A 22 7.83 -3.45 -2.80
C PRO A 22 7.58 -4.20 -4.11
N ILE A 23 7.36 -3.47 -5.19
CA ILE A 23 7.29 -4.01 -6.55
C ILE A 23 8.62 -3.71 -7.24
N PRO A 24 9.48 -4.71 -7.47
CA PRO A 24 10.75 -4.49 -8.14
C PRO A 24 10.50 -3.98 -9.56
N THR A 25 11.13 -2.87 -9.94
CA THR A 25 11.03 -2.35 -11.29
C THR A 25 12.38 -1.86 -11.81
N ARG A 26 12.66 -2.20 -13.07
CA ARG A 26 13.81 -1.67 -13.81
C ARG A 26 13.45 -0.46 -14.69
N GLY A 27 12.16 -0.11 -14.76
CA GLY A 27 11.68 1.03 -15.52
C GLY A 27 12.17 2.37 -14.95
N ARG A 28 12.28 3.37 -15.82
CA ARG A 28 12.52 4.76 -15.41
C ARG A 28 11.21 5.33 -14.88
N CYS A 29 11.18 5.64 -13.60
CA CYS A 29 10.01 6.11 -12.89
C CYS A 29 10.46 7.07 -11.78
N ASN A 30 9.82 8.24 -11.70
CA ASN A 30 10.19 9.29 -10.73
C ASN A 30 9.88 8.90 -9.28
N PHE A 31 8.90 8.03 -9.07
CA PHE A 31 8.45 7.56 -7.76
C PHE A 31 9.11 6.23 -7.33
N ARG A 32 10.20 5.84 -7.99
CA ARG A 32 10.99 4.65 -7.60
C ARG A 32 11.74 4.91 -6.30
N GLN A 33 11.55 4.02 -5.34
CA GLN A 33 12.17 4.07 -4.02
C GLN A 33 13.31 3.07 -3.90
N TYR A 34 14.32 3.43 -3.09
CA TYR A 34 15.36 2.51 -2.66
C TYR A 34 15.03 1.95 -1.28
N ILE A 35 14.85 0.64 -1.17
CA ILE A 35 14.56 -0.08 0.08
C ILE A 35 15.70 -1.08 0.32
N PRO A 36 16.71 -0.71 1.13
CA PRO A 36 17.93 -1.52 1.28
C PRO A 36 17.70 -2.89 1.91
N SER A 37 16.64 -3.04 2.72
CA SER A 37 16.32 -4.26 3.46
C SER A 37 15.61 -5.34 2.65
N LYS A 38 15.08 -5.02 1.45
CA LYS A 38 14.27 -5.94 0.64
C LYS A 38 15.04 -6.47 -0.58
N PRO A 39 14.79 -7.72 -1.01
CA PRO A 39 15.30 -8.22 -2.29
C PRO A 39 14.70 -7.40 -3.43
N GLY A 40 15.52 -6.99 -4.40
CA GLY A 40 15.08 -6.01 -5.41
C GLY A 40 15.01 -4.60 -4.85
N LYS A 41 16.16 -4.09 -4.38
CA LYS A 41 16.33 -2.82 -3.64
C LYS A 41 15.70 -1.59 -4.27
N TYR A 42 15.41 -1.60 -5.58
CA TYR A 42 14.79 -0.50 -6.29
C TYR A 42 13.42 -0.94 -6.81
N GLY A 43 12.38 -0.24 -6.38
CA GLY A 43 11.01 -0.62 -6.68
C GLY A 43 10.01 0.49 -6.48
N LEU A 44 8.76 0.21 -6.85
CA LEU A 44 7.61 1.00 -6.41
C LEU A 44 7.20 0.49 -5.03
N ARG A 45 6.79 1.38 -4.13
CA ARG A 45 6.28 1.01 -2.81
C ARG A 45 4.77 1.23 -2.79
N ILE A 46 4.01 0.18 -2.50
CA ILE A 46 2.57 0.24 -2.34
C ILE A 46 2.23 -0.11 -0.90
N PHE A 47 1.36 0.66 -0.29
CA PHE A 47 0.75 0.33 0.99
C PHE A 47 -0.59 -0.34 0.74
N TRP A 48 -0.83 -1.46 1.39
CA TRP A 48 -2.10 -2.19 1.30
C TRP A 48 -2.77 -2.25 2.66
N CYS A 49 -4.09 -2.07 2.69
CA CYS A 49 -4.94 -2.49 3.81
C CYS A 49 -5.60 -3.80 3.40
N CYS A 50 -5.31 -4.87 4.15
CA CYS A 50 -5.78 -6.21 3.89
C CYS A 50 -6.54 -6.77 5.09
N ASP A 51 -7.44 -7.72 4.84
CA ASP A 51 -8.00 -8.56 5.89
C ASP A 51 -6.90 -9.45 6.47
N SER A 52 -6.79 -9.46 7.81
CA SER A 52 -5.68 -10.15 8.49
C SER A 52 -5.74 -11.68 8.36
N VAL A 53 -6.94 -12.24 8.21
CA VAL A 53 -7.16 -13.70 8.22
C VAL A 53 -7.01 -14.27 6.82
N THR A 54 -7.60 -13.63 5.82
CA THR A 54 -7.62 -14.11 4.44
C THR A 54 -6.52 -13.48 3.56
N ALA A 55 -5.82 -12.47 4.07
CA ALA A 55 -4.89 -11.64 3.31
C ALA A 55 -5.52 -10.96 2.08
N TYR A 56 -6.85 -10.79 2.08
CA TYR A 56 -7.57 -10.17 0.96
C TYR A 56 -7.34 -8.64 0.96
N PRO A 57 -6.93 -8.03 -0.17
CA PRO A 57 -6.72 -6.59 -0.25
C PRO A 57 -8.05 -5.84 -0.34
N LEU A 58 -8.24 -4.85 0.53
CA LEU A 58 -9.44 -4.01 0.56
C LEU A 58 -9.19 -2.65 -0.10
N ASN A 59 -8.01 -2.09 0.17
CA ASN A 59 -7.61 -0.78 -0.34
C ASN A 59 -6.09 -0.72 -0.47
N GLY A 60 -5.58 0.17 -1.31
CA GLY A 60 -4.14 0.36 -1.45
C GLY A 60 -3.78 1.71 -2.06
N GLU A 61 -2.62 2.23 -1.67
CA GLU A 61 -2.11 3.51 -2.12
C GLU A 61 -0.64 3.37 -2.55
N VAL A 62 -0.32 3.91 -3.73
CA VAL A 62 1.06 3.94 -4.24
C VAL A 62 1.77 5.12 -3.61
N TYR A 63 2.94 4.87 -3.02
CA TYR A 63 3.76 5.95 -2.50
C TYR A 63 4.49 6.67 -3.63
N LEU A 64 4.23 7.97 -3.76
CA LEU A 64 4.76 8.79 -4.86
C LEU A 64 5.99 9.63 -4.46
N GLY A 65 6.46 9.55 -3.21
CA GLY A 65 7.57 10.36 -2.71
C GLY A 65 7.11 11.30 -1.60
N ARG A 66 7.50 12.58 -1.68
CA ARG A 66 7.19 13.58 -0.67
C ARG A 66 5.68 13.88 -0.66
N GLN A 67 4.98 13.34 0.32
CA GLN A 67 3.60 13.70 0.63
C GLN A 67 3.57 15.03 1.42
N PRO A 68 2.50 15.83 1.31
CA PRO A 68 2.34 17.05 2.10
C PRO A 68 2.38 16.71 3.60
N GLU A 69 2.81 17.66 4.44
CA GLU A 69 3.15 17.46 5.86
C GLU A 69 2.00 16.92 6.75
N ALA A 70 0.77 16.95 6.25
CA ALA A 70 -0.43 16.33 6.86
C ALA A 70 -0.65 14.85 6.46
N ALA A 71 0.30 14.25 5.74
CA ALA A 71 0.29 12.87 5.26
C ALA A 71 1.65 12.25 5.60
N SER A 72 1.94 12.18 6.90
CA SER A 72 3.08 11.42 7.41
C SER A 72 2.81 9.92 7.28
N ALA A 73 3.85 9.09 7.17
CA ALA A 73 3.73 7.65 6.93
C ALA A 73 2.91 6.87 7.99
N ALA A 74 2.65 7.45 9.16
CA ALA A 74 1.75 6.88 10.17
C ALA A 74 0.28 7.28 9.91
N GLU A 75 0.04 8.50 9.44
CA GLU A 75 -1.29 8.99 9.04
C GLU A 75 -1.74 8.33 7.73
N ASP A 76 -0.83 8.06 6.80
CA ASP A 76 -1.15 7.36 5.55
C ASP A 76 -1.68 5.95 5.81
N LYS A 77 -1.10 5.23 6.78
CA LYS A 77 -1.57 3.88 7.15
C LYS A 77 -3.00 3.91 7.70
N ASN A 78 -3.29 4.91 8.53
CA ASN A 78 -4.66 5.13 9.03
C ASN A 78 -5.60 5.58 7.91
N ARG A 79 -5.14 6.37 6.93
CA ARG A 79 -5.98 6.82 5.81
C ARG A 79 -6.39 5.67 4.88
N ILE A 80 -5.52 4.67 4.69
CA ILE A 80 -5.83 3.53 3.79
C ILE A 80 -6.86 2.58 4.42
N CYS A 81 -6.86 2.42 5.74
CA CYS A 81 -7.82 1.59 6.46
C CYS A 81 -9.04 2.32 7.03
N ASN A 82 -9.03 3.66 7.11
CA ASN A 82 -10.22 4.46 7.41
C ASN A 82 -11.12 4.46 6.16
N LEU A 83 -11.90 3.38 6.04
CA LEU A 83 -13.00 3.22 5.09
C LEU A 83 -14.24 3.99 5.55
#